data_AF-A0A2A3VI16-F1
#
_entry.id   AF-A0A2A3VI16-F1
#
_cell.length_a   1.000
_cell.length_b   1.000
_cell.length_c   1.000
_cell.angle_alpha   90.00
_cell.angle_beta   90.00
_cell.angle_gamma   90.00
#
_symmetry.space_group_name_H-M   'P 1'
#
loop_
_entity.id
_entity.type
_entity.pdbx_description
1 polymer ?
#
loop_
_entity_poly.entity_id
_entity_poly.type
_entity_poly.pdbx_seq_one_letter_code
_entity_poly.pdbx_strand_id
1 'polypeptide(L)'
;MSARHVLGLVAMLAGASVHAAPAPESGVAELLERLGINTLGENIARDMLVSIPPFSDQDEATRQCAAGPVKELVLGHMRDIFTSTLGRDGAEHLAAWNAFLQTPVGARIGDLVTANMRAGAVQPLPRDMTAGDAAEMEMFMRSDAFRAFVRGFDQGQDFSPKRVQAAVDGLERTCGMVVPLETLS
;
A
#
# COMPACT_ATOMS: atom_id res chain seq x y z
N MET A 1 39.60 -16.92 -39.78
CA MET A 1 38.81 -16.07 -38.87
C MET A 1 37.35 -16.52 -38.92
N SER A 2 36.95 -17.51 -38.12
CA SER A 2 35.55 -17.93 -38.03
C SER A 2 35.31 -18.78 -36.79
N ALA A 3 34.11 -18.60 -36.21
CA ALA A 3 33.42 -19.51 -35.28
C ALA A 3 33.86 -19.62 -33.81
N ARG A 4 34.71 -18.73 -33.28
CA ARG A 4 35.08 -18.75 -31.83
C ARG A 4 34.46 -17.66 -30.96
N HIS A 5 33.69 -16.74 -31.52
CA HIS A 5 33.16 -15.58 -30.75
C HIS A 5 31.64 -15.58 -30.58
N VAL A 6 30.93 -16.54 -31.19
CA VAL A 6 29.45 -16.64 -31.09
C VAL A 6 29.01 -17.46 -29.87
N LEU A 7 29.87 -18.37 -29.36
CA LEU A 7 29.58 -19.20 -28.19
C LEU A 7 29.74 -18.45 -26.84
N GLY A 8 30.32 -17.25 -26.83
CA GLY A 8 30.50 -16.45 -25.61
C GLY A 8 29.27 -15.63 -25.21
N LEU A 9 28.36 -15.33 -26.14
CA LEU A 9 27.19 -14.48 -25.87
C LEU A 9 25.97 -15.26 -25.35
N VAL A 10 25.90 -16.56 -25.63
CA VAL A 10 24.77 -17.42 -25.20
C VAL A 10 24.87 -17.79 -23.70
N ALA A 11 26.06 -17.73 -23.11
CA ALA A 11 26.28 -18.07 -21.70
C ALA A 11 25.97 -16.94 -20.70
N MET A 12 25.79 -15.69 -21.15
CA MET A 12 25.44 -14.56 -20.26
C MET A 12 23.93 -14.33 -20.08
N LEU A 13 23.08 -15.05 -20.81
CA LEU A 13 21.61 -14.94 -20.70
C LEU A 13 20.97 -15.98 -19.76
N ALA A 14 21.77 -16.84 -19.12
CA ALA A 14 21.28 -17.98 -18.34
C ALA A 14 21.29 -17.76 -16.80
N GLY A 15 21.39 -16.52 -16.31
CA GLY A 15 21.70 -16.27 -14.90
C GLY A 15 21.02 -15.09 -14.22
N ALA A 16 20.00 -14.47 -14.80
CA ALA A 16 19.12 -13.61 -14.01
C ALA A 16 18.15 -14.51 -13.25
N SER A 17 18.64 -15.17 -12.20
CA SER A 17 17.78 -15.76 -11.18
C SER A 17 16.88 -14.65 -10.66
N VAL A 18 15.62 -14.65 -11.11
CA VAL A 18 14.51 -13.94 -10.47
C VAL A 18 14.51 -14.42 -9.03
N HIS A 19 15.14 -13.63 -8.16
CA HIS A 19 15.12 -13.91 -6.74
C HIS A 19 13.76 -13.44 -6.25
N ALA A 20 12.88 -14.40 -5.99
CA ALA A 20 11.68 -14.19 -5.20
C ALA A 20 12.11 -13.51 -3.90
N ALA A 21 11.84 -12.21 -3.81
CA ALA A 21 12.14 -11.38 -2.66
C ALA A 21 10.84 -10.71 -2.19
N PRO A 22 10.52 -10.76 -0.89
CA PRO A 22 9.43 -9.98 -0.35
C PRO A 22 9.57 -8.49 -0.67
N ALA A 23 8.45 -7.80 -0.78
CA ALA A 23 8.42 -6.36 -0.91
C ALA A 23 9.06 -5.70 0.34
N PRO A 24 10.04 -4.79 0.21
CA PRO A 24 10.47 -3.99 1.35
C PRO A 24 9.31 -3.09 1.81
N GLU A 25 9.11 -2.96 3.13
CA GLU A 25 8.03 -2.15 3.72
C GLU A 25 8.05 -0.70 3.19
N SER A 26 9.24 -0.12 2.99
CA SER A 26 9.38 1.22 2.42
C SER A 26 8.86 1.32 0.98
N GLY A 27 9.10 0.30 0.16
CA GLY A 27 8.59 0.26 -1.21
C GLY A 27 7.07 0.10 -1.27
N VAL A 28 6.49 -0.64 -0.32
CA VAL A 28 5.03 -0.70 -0.15
C VAL A 28 4.50 0.66 0.28
N ALA A 29 5.13 1.31 1.26
CA ALA A 29 4.72 2.63 1.74
C ALA A 29 4.69 3.67 0.60
N GLU A 30 5.73 3.71 -0.23
CA GLU A 30 5.80 4.60 -1.40
C GLU A 30 4.70 4.31 -2.43
N LEU A 31 4.39 3.03 -2.69
CA LEU A 31 3.30 2.66 -3.59
C LEU A 31 1.94 3.10 -3.04
N LEU A 32 1.67 2.86 -1.76
CA LEU A 32 0.41 3.27 -1.12
C LEU A 32 0.25 4.79 -1.10
N GLU A 33 1.35 5.53 -0.91
CA GLU A 33 1.35 6.98 -1.00
C GLU A 33 0.99 7.45 -2.41
N ARG A 34 1.66 6.90 -3.44
CA ARG A 34 1.42 7.25 -4.85
C ARG A 34 -0.01 6.96 -5.31
N LEU A 35 -0.64 5.93 -4.74
CA LEU A 35 -2.03 5.58 -5.04
C LEU A 35 -3.05 6.31 -4.14
N GLY A 36 -2.60 7.21 -3.25
CA GLY A 36 -3.47 7.96 -2.35
C GLY A 36 -4.13 7.11 -1.27
N ILE A 37 -3.68 5.87 -1.07
CA ILE A 37 -4.22 4.94 -0.07
C ILE A 37 -3.86 5.42 1.35
N ASN A 38 -2.75 6.15 1.51
CA ASN A 38 -2.45 6.80 2.78
C ASN A 38 -3.56 7.76 3.21
N THR A 39 -4.21 8.47 2.27
CA THR A 39 -5.34 9.36 2.61
C THR A 39 -6.54 8.56 3.12
N LEU A 40 -6.80 7.37 2.57
CA LEU A 40 -7.82 6.47 3.10
C LEU A 40 -7.50 6.07 4.55
N GLY A 41 -6.27 5.63 4.82
CA GLY A 41 -5.86 5.26 6.17
C GLY A 41 -5.89 6.43 7.17
N GLU A 42 -5.56 7.65 6.72
CA GLU A 42 -5.69 8.87 7.54
C GLU A 42 -7.15 9.19 7.88
N ASN A 43 -8.08 8.98 6.94
CA ASN A 43 -9.50 9.16 7.19
C ASN A 43 -10.02 8.11 8.17
N ILE A 44 -9.64 6.84 8.01
CA ILE A 44 -9.98 5.76 8.95
C ILE A 44 -9.46 6.10 10.36
N ALA A 45 -8.20 6.52 10.49
CA ALA A 45 -7.63 6.91 11.78
C ALA A 45 -8.38 8.06 12.44
N ARG A 46 -8.81 9.06 11.64
CA ARG A 46 -9.63 10.16 12.12
C ARG A 46 -10.99 9.69 12.61
N ASP A 47 -11.63 8.80 11.86
CA ASP A 47 -12.93 8.23 12.21
C ASP A 47 -12.85 7.39 13.50
N MET A 48 -11.76 6.64 13.69
CA MET A 48 -11.49 5.91 14.93
C MET A 48 -11.45 6.85 16.14
N LEU A 49 -10.74 7.97 16.03
CA LEU A 49 -10.59 8.94 17.13
C LEU A 49 -11.92 9.57 17.57
N VAL A 50 -12.87 9.74 16.64
CA VAL A 50 -14.16 10.36 16.94
C VAL A 50 -15.26 9.36 17.28
N SER A 51 -15.12 8.10 16.87
CA SER A 51 -16.21 7.12 16.93
C SER A 51 -15.97 5.96 17.90
N ILE A 52 -14.72 5.70 18.30
CA ILE A 52 -14.36 4.49 19.06
C ILE A 52 -13.91 4.88 20.48
N PRO A 53 -14.58 4.41 21.54
CA PRO A 53 -14.05 4.45 22.89
C PRO A 53 -12.73 3.65 22.99
N PRO A 54 -11.72 4.12 23.74
CA PRO A 54 -11.75 5.24 24.67
C PRO A 54 -11.48 6.61 24.02
N PHE A 55 -11.17 6.68 22.72
CA PHE A 55 -10.78 7.93 22.06
C PHE A 55 -11.93 8.93 21.98
N SER A 56 -13.14 8.47 21.64
CA SER A 56 -14.33 9.32 21.57
C SER A 56 -14.66 9.99 22.91
N ASP A 57 -14.26 9.35 24.01
CA ASP A 57 -14.58 9.78 25.39
C ASP A 57 -13.61 10.84 25.91
N GLN A 58 -12.51 11.08 25.20
CA GLN A 58 -11.52 12.10 25.58
C GLN A 58 -11.98 13.51 25.20
N ASP A 59 -11.26 14.53 25.69
CA ASP A 59 -11.40 15.88 25.16
C ASP A 59 -10.71 16.05 23.79
N GLU A 60 -10.94 17.19 23.14
CA GLU A 60 -10.37 17.46 21.82
C GLU A 60 -8.84 17.53 21.84
N ALA A 61 -8.24 18.09 22.88
CA ALA A 61 -6.79 18.22 23.00
C ALA A 61 -6.11 16.84 23.06
N THR A 62 -6.68 15.92 23.83
CA THR A 62 -6.18 14.55 23.97
C THR A 62 -6.38 13.77 22.66
N ARG A 63 -7.54 13.91 21.98
CA ARG A 63 -7.74 13.32 20.65
C ARG A 63 -6.74 13.84 19.61
N GLN A 64 -6.46 15.14 19.62
CA GLN A 64 -5.47 15.74 18.73
C GLN A 64 -4.06 15.20 19.01
N CYS A 65 -3.69 15.00 20.29
CA CYS A 65 -2.43 14.33 20.64
C CYS A 65 -2.38 12.88 20.12
N ALA A 66 -3.48 12.12 20.28
CA ALA A 66 -3.57 10.73 19.86
C ALA A 66 -3.56 10.54 18.32
N ALA A 67 -3.76 11.60 17.55
CA ALA A 67 -3.87 11.53 16.09
C ALA A 67 -2.65 10.91 15.41
N GLY A 68 -1.44 11.23 15.86
CA GLY A 68 -0.20 10.67 15.30
C GLY A 68 -0.10 9.15 15.50
N PRO A 69 -0.12 8.65 16.75
CA PRO A 69 -0.05 7.22 17.02
C PRO A 69 -1.17 6.39 16.37
N VAL A 70 -2.41 6.88 16.36
CA VAL A 70 -3.53 6.17 15.72
C VAL A 70 -3.39 6.15 14.20
N LYS A 71 -2.93 7.25 13.59
CA LYS A 71 -2.59 7.28 12.15
C LYS A 71 -1.52 6.23 11.81
N GLU A 72 -0.46 6.15 12.60
CA GLU A 72 0.62 5.19 12.35
C GLU A 72 0.19 3.73 12.55
N LEU A 73 -0.71 3.48 13.51
CA LEU A 73 -1.36 2.18 13.69
C LEU A 73 -2.08 1.74 12.42
N VAL A 74 -2.95 2.61 11.86
CA VAL A 74 -3.74 2.31 10.66
C VAL A 74 -2.86 2.17 9.42
N LEU A 75 -2.03 3.17 9.11
CA LEU A 75 -1.16 3.13 7.92
C LEU A 75 -0.16 2.00 7.97
N GLY A 76 0.36 1.73 9.16
CA GLY A 76 1.18 0.58 9.44
C GLY A 76 0.50 -0.74 9.12
N HIS A 77 -0.73 -0.91 9.59
CA HIS A 77 -1.48 -2.13 9.35
C HIS A 77 -1.78 -2.33 7.87
N MET A 78 -2.12 -1.27 7.14
CA MET A 78 -2.26 -1.34 5.68
C MET A 78 -0.95 -1.81 5.03
N ARG A 79 0.20 -1.26 5.43
CA ARG A 79 1.51 -1.71 4.93
C ARG A 79 1.78 -3.19 5.23
N ASP A 80 1.40 -3.68 6.41
CA ASP A 80 1.53 -5.10 6.77
C ASP A 80 0.67 -5.98 5.85
N ILE A 81 -0.60 -5.61 5.63
CA ILE A 81 -1.52 -6.31 4.73
C ILE A 81 -0.92 -6.39 3.32
N PHE A 82 -0.54 -5.25 2.73
CA PHE A 82 -0.02 -5.21 1.37
C PHE A 82 1.33 -5.92 1.25
N THR A 83 2.20 -5.84 2.25
CA THR A 83 3.46 -6.61 2.27
C THR A 83 3.17 -8.11 2.26
N SER A 84 2.18 -8.55 3.03
CA SER A 84 1.76 -9.95 3.10
C SER A 84 1.12 -10.44 1.79
N THR A 85 0.22 -9.65 1.18
CA THR A 85 -0.50 -10.05 -0.04
C THR A 85 0.34 -10.05 -1.30
N LEU A 86 1.34 -9.16 -1.36
CA LEU A 86 2.39 -9.16 -2.38
C LEU A 86 3.29 -10.41 -2.24
N GLY A 87 3.41 -10.96 -1.03
CA GLY A 87 4.01 -12.27 -0.79
C GLY A 87 5.49 -12.36 -1.14
N ARG A 88 5.94 -13.56 -1.48
CA ARG A 88 7.37 -13.86 -1.72
C ARG A 88 7.94 -13.19 -2.97
N ASP A 89 7.10 -12.82 -3.92
CA ASP A 89 7.49 -12.16 -5.17
C ASP A 89 7.22 -10.64 -5.09
N GLY A 90 7.05 -10.11 -3.87
CA GLY A 90 6.59 -8.75 -3.65
C GLY A 90 7.50 -7.68 -4.24
N ALA A 91 8.82 -7.90 -4.30
CA ALA A 91 9.74 -6.96 -4.96
C ALA A 91 9.47 -6.85 -6.48
N GLU A 92 9.15 -7.98 -7.14
CA GLU A 92 8.79 -8.00 -8.55
C GLU A 92 7.44 -7.33 -8.78
N HIS A 93 6.46 -7.62 -7.93
CA HIS A 93 5.16 -6.97 -8.00
C HIS A 93 5.23 -5.46 -7.80
N LEU A 94 6.04 -4.98 -6.84
CA LEU A 94 6.30 -3.55 -6.66
C LEU A 94 6.99 -2.94 -7.89
N ALA A 95 7.96 -3.64 -8.47
CA ALA A 95 8.63 -3.17 -9.69
C ALA A 95 7.64 -3.04 -10.86
N ALA A 96 6.74 -4.01 -11.03
CA ALA A 96 5.70 -3.98 -12.07
C ALA A 96 4.71 -2.83 -11.87
N TRP A 97 4.25 -2.59 -10.63
CA TRP A 97 3.43 -1.43 -10.29
C TRP A 97 4.14 -0.11 -10.60
N ASN A 98 5.39 0.02 -10.17
CA ASN A 98 6.18 1.22 -10.41
C ASN A 98 6.45 1.46 -11.90
N ALA A 99 6.70 0.41 -12.67
CA ALA A 99 6.88 0.50 -14.12
C ALA A 99 5.58 0.96 -14.80
N PHE A 100 4.43 0.40 -14.41
CA PHE A 100 3.13 0.82 -14.94
C PHE A 100 2.83 2.29 -14.59
N LEU A 101 3.00 2.69 -13.33
CA LEU A 101 2.75 4.08 -12.90
C LEU A 101 3.67 5.12 -13.57
N GLN A 102 4.76 4.69 -14.20
CA GLN A 102 5.64 5.57 -15.00
C GLN A 102 5.15 5.75 -16.44
N THR A 103 4.20 4.94 -16.92
CA THR A 103 3.62 5.15 -18.25
C THR A 103 2.59 6.28 -18.22
N PRO A 104 2.31 6.95 -19.34
CA PRO A 104 1.30 8.01 -19.39
C PRO A 104 -0.08 7.55 -18.92
N VAL A 105 -0.50 6.34 -19.28
CA VAL A 105 -1.79 5.79 -18.81
C VAL A 105 -1.73 5.42 -17.34
N GLY A 106 -0.66 4.78 -16.87
CA GLY A 106 -0.55 4.39 -15.47
C GLY A 106 -0.51 5.58 -14.52
N ALA A 107 0.16 6.67 -14.89
CA ALA A 107 0.12 7.91 -14.13
C ALA A 107 -1.31 8.45 -13.97
N ARG A 108 -2.08 8.51 -15.06
CA ARG A 108 -3.48 8.96 -15.04
C ARG A 108 -4.38 8.03 -14.22
N ILE A 109 -4.15 6.73 -14.26
CA ILE A 109 -4.87 5.76 -13.45
C ILE A 109 -4.48 5.91 -11.97
N GLY A 110 -3.22 6.16 -11.64
CA GLY A 110 -2.77 6.49 -10.29
C GLY A 110 -3.47 7.73 -9.73
N ASP A 111 -3.60 8.79 -10.55
CA ASP A 111 -4.35 9.99 -10.19
C ASP A 111 -5.84 9.69 -9.97
N LEU A 112 -6.44 8.85 -10.82
CA LEU A 112 -7.83 8.42 -10.68
C LEU A 112 -8.06 7.60 -9.39
N VAL A 113 -7.16 6.68 -9.07
CA VAL A 113 -7.22 5.91 -7.82
C VAL A 113 -7.11 6.85 -6.62
N THR A 114 -6.17 7.79 -6.66
CA THR A 114 -6.03 8.82 -5.62
C THR A 114 -7.31 9.65 -5.47
N ALA A 115 -7.93 10.05 -6.58
CA ALA A 115 -9.20 10.77 -6.58
C ALA A 115 -10.33 9.92 -5.97
N ASN A 116 -10.40 8.63 -6.31
CA ASN A 116 -11.37 7.70 -5.73
C ASN A 116 -11.20 7.56 -4.21
N MET A 117 -9.96 7.42 -3.73
CA MET A 117 -9.66 7.31 -2.30
C MET A 117 -10.06 8.58 -1.53
N ARG A 118 -9.82 9.76 -2.12
CA ARG A 118 -10.23 11.05 -1.52
C ARG A 118 -11.75 11.25 -1.52
N ALA A 119 -12.41 10.86 -2.60
CA ALA A 119 -13.86 11.03 -2.75
C ALA A 119 -14.68 9.96 -2.02
N GLY A 120 -14.06 8.83 -1.65
CA GLY A 120 -14.77 7.66 -1.13
C GLY A 120 -15.70 7.02 -2.16
N ALA A 121 -15.51 7.30 -3.46
CA ALA A 121 -16.41 6.88 -4.53
C ALA A 121 -15.65 6.74 -5.86
N VAL A 122 -16.09 5.77 -6.68
CA VAL A 122 -15.52 5.54 -8.01
C VAL A 122 -15.83 6.72 -8.93
N GLN A 123 -14.77 7.38 -9.41
CA GLN A 123 -14.83 8.45 -10.39
C GLN A 123 -14.86 7.87 -11.81
N PRO A 124 -15.50 8.58 -12.77
CA PRO A 124 -15.51 8.14 -14.15
C PRO A 124 -14.10 8.15 -14.75
N LEU A 125 -13.84 7.21 -15.68
CA LEU A 125 -12.61 7.20 -16.46
C LEU A 125 -12.45 8.51 -17.25
N PRO A 126 -11.21 8.96 -17.51
CA PRO A 126 -10.97 10.13 -18.33
C PRO A 126 -11.56 9.98 -19.73
N ARG A 127 -12.29 11.01 -20.19
CA ARG A 127 -13.09 10.97 -21.44
C ARG A 127 -12.25 10.84 -22.71
N ASP A 128 -10.98 11.15 -22.64
CA ASP A 128 -9.99 11.18 -23.72
C ASP A 128 -9.10 9.92 -23.75
N MET A 129 -9.45 8.87 -23.00
CA MET A 129 -8.75 7.58 -23.10
C MET A 129 -8.86 7.00 -24.51
N THR A 130 -7.72 6.67 -25.10
CA THR A 130 -7.65 5.99 -26.41
C THR A 130 -7.84 4.48 -26.26
N ALA A 131 -8.05 3.79 -27.39
CA ALA A 131 -8.08 2.32 -27.40
C ALA A 131 -6.74 1.69 -26.99
N GLY A 132 -5.61 2.38 -27.25
CA GLY A 132 -4.29 1.96 -26.82
C GLY A 132 -4.13 2.04 -25.30
N ASP A 133 -4.59 3.14 -24.69
CA ASP A 133 -4.57 3.31 -23.24
C ASP A 133 -5.40 2.23 -22.54
N ALA A 134 -6.59 1.94 -23.08
CA ALA A 134 -7.45 0.88 -22.55
C ALA A 134 -6.76 -0.50 -22.62
N ALA A 135 -6.11 -0.82 -23.75
CA ALA A 135 -5.39 -2.08 -23.90
C ALA A 135 -4.21 -2.20 -22.92
N GLU A 136 -3.44 -1.14 -22.71
CA GLU A 136 -2.33 -1.13 -21.76
C GLU A 136 -2.81 -1.29 -20.32
N MET A 137 -3.86 -0.58 -19.93
CA MET A 137 -4.52 -0.74 -18.63
C MET A 137 -5.02 -2.19 -18.44
N GLU A 138 -5.71 -2.76 -19.43
CA GLU A 138 -6.20 -4.14 -19.37
C GLU A 138 -5.07 -5.15 -19.22
N MET A 139 -3.95 -4.97 -19.94
CA MET A 139 -2.77 -5.82 -19.81
C MET A 139 -2.23 -5.78 -18.38
N PHE A 140 -2.09 -4.58 -17.80
CA PHE A 140 -1.63 -4.43 -16.44
C PHE A 140 -2.59 -5.06 -15.42
N MET A 141 -3.91 -4.86 -15.58
CA MET A 141 -4.93 -5.46 -14.71
C MET A 141 -4.95 -6.99 -14.77
N ARG A 142 -4.49 -7.59 -15.88
CA ARG A 142 -4.31 -9.04 -16.02
C ARG A 142 -2.99 -9.55 -15.45
N SER A 143 -2.11 -8.68 -14.95
CA SER A 143 -0.85 -9.09 -14.32
C SER A 143 -1.05 -9.71 -12.93
N ASP A 144 -0.10 -10.54 -12.50
CA ASP A 144 -0.07 -11.04 -11.12
C ASP A 144 0.17 -9.94 -10.10
N ALA A 145 0.95 -8.90 -10.47
CA ALA A 145 1.19 -7.75 -9.61
C ALA A 145 -0.10 -7.01 -9.24
N PHE A 146 -0.97 -6.79 -10.22
CA PHE A 146 -2.28 -6.17 -9.97
C PHE A 146 -3.17 -7.07 -9.11
N ARG A 147 -3.28 -8.37 -9.46
CA ARG A 147 -4.07 -9.34 -8.66
C ARG A 147 -3.58 -9.44 -7.22
N ALA A 148 -2.27 -9.46 -7.01
CA ALA A 148 -1.67 -9.53 -5.68
C ALA A 148 -1.99 -8.31 -4.83
N PHE A 149 -1.90 -7.13 -5.45
CA PHE A 149 -2.24 -5.89 -4.80
C PHE A 149 -3.72 -5.80 -4.44
N VAL A 150 -4.64 -6.12 -5.36
CA VAL A 150 -6.09 -6.02 -5.11
C VAL A 150 -6.53 -6.93 -3.96
N ARG A 151 -5.94 -8.11 -3.80
CA ARG A 151 -6.21 -8.99 -2.65
C ARG A 151 -5.95 -8.30 -1.31
N GLY A 152 -5.10 -7.28 -1.25
CA GLY A 152 -4.87 -6.49 -0.04
C GLY A 152 -6.14 -5.81 0.47
N PHE A 153 -7.05 -5.39 -0.42
CA PHE A 153 -8.31 -4.78 -0.02
C PHE A 153 -9.34 -5.80 0.48
N ASP A 154 -9.24 -7.05 0.04
CA ASP A 154 -10.14 -8.14 0.45
C ASP A 154 -9.73 -8.78 1.80
N GLN A 155 -8.52 -8.46 2.29
CA GLN A 155 -8.02 -9.01 3.54
C GLN A 155 -8.50 -8.16 4.71
N GLY A 156 -9.59 -8.60 5.35
CA GLY A 156 -9.89 -8.23 6.73
C GLY A 156 -8.89 -8.94 7.65
N GLN A 157 -7.79 -8.26 8.00
CA GLN A 157 -6.88 -8.71 9.03
C GLN A 157 -7.06 -7.84 10.27
N ASP A 158 -6.98 -8.47 11.44
CA ASP A 158 -6.88 -7.73 12.70
C ASP A 158 -5.52 -7.01 12.77
N PHE A 159 -5.45 -5.96 13.58
CA PHE A 159 -4.18 -5.29 13.84
C PHE A 159 -3.18 -6.28 14.42
N SER A 160 -1.93 -6.26 13.93
CA SER A 160 -0.92 -7.15 14.51
C SER A 160 -0.65 -6.77 15.97
N PRO A 161 -0.52 -7.75 16.90
CA PRO A 161 -0.32 -7.45 18.32
C PRO A 161 0.88 -6.52 18.59
N LYS A 162 1.95 -6.67 17.81
CA LYS A 162 3.14 -5.81 17.88
C LYS A 162 2.80 -4.35 17.55
N ARG A 163 1.96 -4.10 16.55
CA ARG A 163 1.58 -2.75 16.12
C ARG A 163 0.60 -2.12 17.09
N VAL A 164 -0.35 -2.91 17.61
CA VAL A 164 -1.23 -2.49 18.69
C VAL A 164 -0.42 -2.05 19.91
N GLN A 165 0.55 -2.86 20.34
CA GLN A 165 1.43 -2.51 21.47
C GLN A 165 2.20 -1.22 21.20
N ALA A 166 2.82 -1.07 20.02
CA ALA A 166 3.55 0.14 19.68
C ALA A 166 2.67 1.41 19.70
N ALA A 167 1.41 1.28 19.26
CA ALA A 167 0.44 2.37 19.30
C ALA A 167 0.06 2.73 20.75
N VAL A 168 -0.28 1.73 21.58
CA VAL A 168 -0.61 1.94 23.00
C VAL A 168 0.57 2.59 23.75
N ASP A 169 1.78 2.08 23.58
CA ASP A 169 2.99 2.66 24.20
C ASP A 169 3.20 4.11 23.73
N GLY A 170 2.90 4.40 22.46
CA GLY A 170 2.99 5.74 21.90
C GLY A 170 1.96 6.70 22.51
N LEU A 171 0.73 6.23 22.71
CA LEU A 171 -0.37 6.98 23.30
C LEU A 171 -0.12 7.29 24.78
N GLU A 172 0.34 6.31 25.55
CA GLU A 172 0.66 6.50 26.97
C GLU A 172 1.83 7.48 27.12
N ARG A 173 2.92 7.25 26.40
CA ARG A 173 4.14 8.06 26.51
C ARG A 173 3.95 9.52 26.08
N THR A 174 3.16 9.75 25.03
CA THR A 174 3.06 11.07 24.38
C THR A 174 1.85 11.85 24.87
N CYS A 175 0.76 11.16 25.18
CA CYS A 175 -0.54 11.76 25.49
C CYS A 175 -1.04 11.42 26.90
N GLY A 176 -0.32 10.60 27.67
CA GLY A 176 -0.76 10.15 28.99
C GLY A 176 -2.01 9.25 28.93
N MET A 177 -2.36 8.75 27.76
CA MET A 177 -3.62 8.04 27.54
C MET A 177 -3.40 6.53 27.68
N VAL A 178 -4.08 5.94 28.66
CA VAL A 178 -4.04 4.48 28.89
C VAL A 178 -5.16 3.84 28.08
N VAL A 179 -4.78 3.03 27.09
CA VAL A 179 -5.71 2.29 26.25
C VAL A 179 -5.52 0.79 26.48
N PRO A 180 -6.56 0.04 26.86
CA PRO A 180 -6.46 -1.42 26.95
C PRO A 180 -6.14 -2.03 25.58
N LEU A 181 -5.22 -3.00 25.54
CA LEU A 181 -4.77 -3.62 24.28
C LEU A 181 -5.93 -4.25 23.51
N GLU A 182 -6.87 -4.85 24.23
CA GLU A 182 -8.08 -5.48 23.71
C GLU A 182 -9.03 -4.52 22.99
N THR A 183 -8.87 -3.19 23.18
CA THR A 183 -9.71 -2.20 22.49
C THR A 183 -9.27 -1.96 21.04
N LEU A 184 -8.03 -2.32 20.71
CA LEU A 184 -7.43 -2.14 19.38
C LEU A 184 -7.12 -3.48 18.69
N SER A 185 -7.54 -4.59 19.31
CA SER A 185 -7.32 -5.96 18.85
C SER A 185 -8.45 -6.42 17.94
#